data_AF-A0A9D4DZ89-F1
#
_entry.id   AF-A0A9D4DZ89-F1
#
_cell.length_a   1.000
_cell.length_b   1.000
_cell.length_c   1.000
_cell.angle_alpha   90.00
_cell.angle_beta   90.00
_cell.angle_gamma   90.00
#
_symmetry.space_group_name_H-M   'P 1'
#
loop_
_entity.id
_entity.type
_entity.pdbx_description
1 polymer ?
#
loop_
_entity_poly.entity_id
_entity_poly.type
_entity_poly.pdbx_seq_one_letter_code
_entity_poly.pdbx_strand_id
1 'polypeptide(L)'
;MNVVHKHLFATITNCMKSNDSYLNKKNSYLVDTRLEHLHVRAEYEENLPGSQKELSKLNDFSTPLKRLQCLKRVVTLCTRLVEAAKSDNCKRDGGYLLDLVEYHF
;
A
#
# COMPACT_ATOMS: atom_id res chain seq x y z
N MET A 1 -22.82 -0.20 -7.64
CA MET A 1 -21.79 0.75 -7.17
C MET A 1 -20.91 1.39 -8.27
N ASN A 2 -20.84 0.87 -9.51
CA ASN A 2 -19.93 1.42 -10.52
C ASN A 2 -20.31 2.82 -11.05
N VAL A 3 -21.60 3.14 -11.18
CA VAL A 3 -22.04 4.44 -11.73
C VAL A 3 -21.74 5.59 -10.76
N VAL A 4 -22.06 5.41 -9.48
CA VAL A 4 -21.74 6.40 -8.42
C VAL A 4 -20.23 6.61 -8.34
N HIS A 5 -19.43 5.54 -8.32
CA HIS A 5 -17.97 5.65 -8.37
C HIS A 5 -17.51 6.42 -9.62
N LYS A 6 -18.02 6.08 -10.82
CA LYS A 6 -17.57 6.74 -12.05
C LYS A 6 -17.80 8.25 -12.04
N HIS A 7 -18.94 8.72 -11.55
CA HIS A 7 -19.27 10.14 -11.54
C HIS A 7 -18.68 10.88 -10.33
N LEU A 8 -18.92 10.39 -9.12
CA LEU A 8 -18.46 11.04 -7.90
C LEU A 8 -16.92 11.04 -7.83
N PHE A 9 -16.30 9.90 -8.11
CA PHE A 9 -14.85 9.77 -8.02
C PHE A 9 -14.14 10.56 -9.11
N ALA A 10 -14.69 10.62 -10.33
CA ALA A 10 -14.14 11.49 -11.37
C ALA A 10 -14.19 12.97 -10.98
N THR A 11 -15.29 13.44 -10.39
CA THR A 11 -15.41 14.82 -9.90
C THR A 11 -14.42 15.10 -8.77
N ILE A 12 -14.35 14.22 -7.76
CA ILE A 12 -13.40 14.36 -6.64
C ILE A 12 -11.95 14.34 -7.16
N THR A 13 -11.60 13.39 -8.02
CA THR A 13 -10.27 13.33 -8.64
C THR A 13 -9.98 14.63 -9.40
N ASN A 14 -10.95 15.18 -10.14
CA ASN A 14 -10.78 16.45 -10.84
C ASN A 14 -10.48 17.62 -9.88
N CYS A 15 -11.16 17.67 -8.72
CA CYS A 15 -10.87 18.65 -7.67
C CYS A 15 -9.48 18.47 -7.05
N MET A 16 -8.98 17.24 -6.98
CA MET A 16 -7.68 16.91 -6.38
C MET A 16 -6.51 16.91 -7.37
N LYS A 17 -6.75 17.08 -8.68
CA LYS A 17 -5.72 17.02 -9.74
C LYS A 17 -4.50 17.91 -9.49
N SER A 18 -4.71 19.12 -8.95
CA SER A 18 -3.61 20.05 -8.65
C SER A 18 -2.71 19.49 -7.55
N ASN A 19 -3.30 18.93 -6.50
CA ASN A 19 -2.60 18.31 -5.40
C ASN A 19 -1.89 17.01 -5.84
N ASP A 20 -2.56 16.17 -6.63
CA ASP A 20 -1.96 14.96 -7.20
C ASP A 20 -0.74 15.29 -8.07
N SER A 21 -0.85 16.31 -8.93
CA SER A 21 0.27 16.80 -9.76
C SER A 21 1.42 17.33 -8.91
N TYR A 22 1.12 18.09 -7.86
CA TYR A 22 2.12 18.60 -6.93
C TYR A 22 2.87 17.46 -6.21
N LEU A 23 2.14 16.47 -5.69
CA LEU A 23 2.72 15.30 -5.04
C LEU A 23 3.53 14.45 -6.02
N ASN A 24 3.04 14.25 -7.24
CA ASN A 24 3.76 13.50 -8.27
C ASN A 24 5.07 14.21 -8.67
N LYS A 25 5.04 15.54 -8.76
CA LYS A 25 6.24 16.35 -9.00
C LYS A 25 7.23 16.24 -7.84
N LYS A 26 6.76 16.30 -6.58
CA LYS A 26 7.60 16.05 -5.41
C LYS A 26 8.21 14.66 -5.40
N ASN A 27 7.42 13.64 -5.74
CA ASN A 27 7.89 12.26 -5.82
C ASN A 27 8.98 12.09 -6.88
N SER A 28 8.88 12.80 -8.01
CA SER A 28 9.92 12.80 -9.05
C SER A 28 11.27 13.33 -8.53
N TYR A 29 11.26 14.33 -7.65
CA TYR A 29 12.49 14.81 -6.99
C TYR A 29 13.08 13.83 -5.98
N LEU A 30 12.32 12.80 -5.59
CA LEU A 30 12.75 11.77 -4.65
C LEU A 30 13.22 10.49 -5.35
N VAL A 31 13.33 10.48 -6.70
CA VAL A 31 13.72 9.28 -7.46
C VAL A 31 15.11 8.74 -7.08
N ASP A 32 16.02 9.63 -6.68
CA ASP A 32 17.39 9.29 -6.26
C ASP A 32 17.48 8.96 -4.77
N THR A 33 16.34 8.89 -4.06
CA THR A 33 16.31 8.53 -2.64
C THR A 33 16.62 7.05 -2.48
N ARG A 34 17.78 6.75 -1.91
CA ARG A 34 18.20 5.38 -1.59
C ARG A 34 17.59 4.94 -0.24
N LEU A 35 17.38 3.64 -0.08
CA LEU A 35 16.83 3.06 1.15
C LEU A 35 17.68 3.37 2.39
N GLU A 36 19.00 3.47 2.20
CA GLU A 36 19.96 3.87 3.23
C GLU A 36 19.67 5.25 3.84
N HIS A 37 19.06 6.17 3.08
CA HIS A 37 18.67 7.50 3.58
C HIS A 37 17.38 7.46 4.42
N LEU A 38 16.57 6.40 4.26
CA LEU A 38 15.25 6.27 4.89
C LEU A 38 15.30 5.50 6.22
N HIS A 39 16.48 5.04 6.65
CA HIS A 39 16.69 4.27 7.89
C HIS A 39 15.72 3.08 8.02
N VAL A 40 15.38 2.45 6.88
CA VAL A 40 14.56 1.24 6.87
C VAL A 40 15.40 0.10 7.45
N ARG A 41 14.84 -0.68 8.39
CA ARG A 41 15.53 -1.86 8.90
C ARG A 41 15.66 -2.89 7.78
N ALA A 42 16.85 -3.48 7.64
CA ALA A 42 17.17 -4.45 6.58
C ALA A 42 16.17 -5.61 6.50
N GLU A 43 15.59 -6.03 7.62
CA GLU A 43 14.58 -7.09 7.71
C GLU A 43 13.27 -6.81 6.96
N TYR A 44 12.98 -5.54 6.61
CA TYR A 44 11.78 -5.16 5.85
C TYR A 44 12.10 -4.78 4.40
N GLU A 45 13.36 -4.67 4.00
CA GLU A 45 13.73 -4.28 2.63
C GLU A 45 13.19 -5.27 1.60
N GLU A 46 13.23 -6.57 1.91
CA GLU A 46 12.71 -7.63 1.05
C GLU A 46 11.19 -7.52 0.80
N ASN A 47 10.46 -6.86 1.69
CA ASN A 47 9.01 -6.68 1.56
C ASN A 47 8.64 -5.53 0.62
N LEU A 48 9.55 -4.58 0.38
CA LEU A 48 9.25 -3.33 -0.33
C LEU A 48 8.78 -3.56 -1.78
N PRO A 49 9.40 -4.44 -2.59
CA PRO A 49 8.92 -4.66 -3.95
C PRO A 49 7.50 -5.24 -3.98
N GLY A 50 7.19 -6.13 -3.04
CA GLY A 50 5.86 -6.74 -2.91
C GLY A 50 4.80 -5.75 -2.48
N SER A 51 5.11 -4.90 -1.49
CA SER A 51 4.19 -3.87 -1.02
C SER A 51 3.96 -2.77 -2.05
N GLN A 52 5.00 -2.36 -2.80
CA GLN A 52 4.85 -1.43 -3.93
C GLN A 52 3.95 -2.00 -5.03
N LYS A 53 4.09 -3.29 -5.35
CA LYS A 53 3.24 -3.97 -6.34
C LYS A 53 1.78 -4.10 -5.91
N GLU A 54 1.51 -4.21 -4.60
CA GLU A 54 0.12 -4.16 -4.11
C GLU A 54 -0.41 -2.72 -4.12
N LEU A 55 0.42 -1.73 -3.74
CA LEU A 55 0.04 -0.32 -3.72
C LEU A 55 -0.33 0.21 -5.12
N SER A 56 0.35 -0.26 -6.17
CA SER A 56 0.04 0.16 -7.55
C SER A 56 -1.37 -0.20 -8.00
N LYS A 57 -2.01 -1.22 -7.38
CA LYS A 57 -3.39 -1.63 -7.67
C LYS A 57 -4.44 -0.73 -7.02
N LEU A 58 -4.04 0.20 -6.15
CA LEU A 58 -4.98 1.01 -5.36
C LEU A 58 -6.02 1.73 -6.24
N ASN A 59 -5.58 2.23 -7.40
CA ASN A 59 -6.42 2.97 -8.33
C ASN A 59 -7.33 2.09 -9.21
N ASP A 60 -7.06 0.77 -9.27
CA ASP A 60 -7.89 -0.18 -10.03
C ASP A 60 -9.20 -0.50 -9.30
N PHE A 61 -9.30 -0.20 -8.00
CA PHE A 61 -10.47 -0.50 -7.20
C PHE A 61 -11.53 0.60 -7.27
N SER A 62 -12.74 0.19 -7.69
CA SER A 62 -13.90 1.09 -7.83
C SER A 62 -14.74 1.28 -6.55
N THR A 63 -14.33 0.68 -5.43
CA THR A 63 -15.06 0.81 -4.16
C THR A 63 -14.12 1.26 -3.05
N PRO A 64 -14.52 2.21 -2.19
CA PRO A 64 -13.69 2.67 -1.07
C PRO A 64 -13.22 1.51 -0.16
N LEU A 65 -14.10 0.53 0.09
CA LEU A 65 -13.76 -0.64 0.91
C LEU A 65 -12.59 -1.45 0.32
N LYS A 66 -12.61 -1.71 -0.99
CA LYS A 66 -11.50 -2.43 -1.65
C LYS A 66 -10.20 -1.60 -1.65
N ARG A 67 -10.28 -0.28 -1.78
CA ARG A 67 -9.11 0.60 -1.62
C ARG A 67 -8.53 0.53 -0.21
N LEU A 68 -9.38 0.54 0.81
CA LEU A 68 -8.96 0.37 2.20
C LEU A 68 -8.34 -1.01 2.43
N GLN A 69 -8.92 -2.08 1.89
CA GLN A 69 -8.36 -3.42 1.96
C GLN A 69 -6.99 -3.51 1.25
N CYS A 70 -6.82 -2.83 0.11
CA CYS A 70 -5.53 -2.71 -0.57
C CYS A 70 -4.48 -2.06 0.34
N LEU A 71 -4.81 -0.93 0.95
CA LEU A 71 -3.90 -0.25 1.88
C LEU A 71 -3.56 -1.13 3.09
N LYS A 72 -4.54 -1.85 3.65
CA LYS A 72 -4.31 -2.81 4.73
C LYS A 72 -3.29 -3.89 4.31
N ARG A 73 -3.44 -4.45 3.11
CA ARG A 73 -2.50 -5.46 2.58
C ARG A 73 -1.10 -4.89 2.36
N VAL A 74 -0.99 -3.66 1.86
CA VAL A 74 0.31 -2.97 1.71
C VAL A 74 1.01 -2.87 3.07
N VAL A 75 0.30 -2.42 4.10
CA VAL A 75 0.84 -2.33 5.47
C VAL A 75 1.25 -3.71 6.00
N THR A 76 0.40 -4.72 5.82
CA THR A 76 0.72 -6.10 6.21
C THR A 76 1.96 -6.64 5.50
N LEU A 77 2.12 -6.36 4.21
CA LEU A 77 3.30 -6.76 3.46
C LEU A 77 4.55 -6.03 3.97
N CYS A 78 4.49 -4.71 4.15
CA CYS A 78 5.61 -3.92 4.67
C CYS A 78 6.08 -4.39 6.05
N THR A 79 5.16 -4.78 6.92
CA THR A 79 5.44 -5.10 8.33
C THR A 79 5.66 -6.59 8.61
N ARG A 80 5.61 -7.44 7.57
CA ARG A 80 5.82 -8.89 7.75
C ARG A 80 7.28 -9.19 8.07
N LEU A 81 7.54 -9.81 9.21
CA LEU A 81 8.89 -10.28 9.54
C LEU A 81 9.30 -11.44 8.61
N VAL A 82 10.43 -11.31 7.92
CA VAL A 82 10.95 -12.30 6.96
C VAL A 82 11.38 -13.60 7.65
N GLU A 83 11.86 -13.55 8.89
CA GLU A 83 12.32 -14.74 9.63
C GLU A 83 11.19 -15.74 9.96
N ALA A 84 9.95 -15.27 10.07
CA ALA A 84 8.79 -16.14 10.31
C ALA A 84 8.36 -16.94 9.05
N ALA A 85 8.84 -16.58 7.86
CA ALA A 85 8.36 -17.17 6.59
C ALA A 85 9.14 -18.42 6.13
N LYS A 86 10.30 -18.73 6.74
CA LYS A 86 11.08 -19.93 6.36
C LYS A 86 10.51 -21.26 6.90
N SER A 87 9.52 -21.22 7.80
CA SER A 87 8.85 -22.42 8.36
C SER A 87 7.52 -22.76 7.69
N ASP A 88 6.78 -21.78 7.16
CA ASP A 88 5.39 -21.98 6.72
C ASP A 88 5.28 -22.02 5.18
N ASN A 89 5.82 -23.08 4.57
CA ASN A 89 5.44 -23.48 3.22
C ASN A 89 4.08 -24.20 3.22
N CYS A 90 3.07 -23.58 3.84
CA CYS A 90 1.72 -24.13 3.88
C CYS A 90 0.70 -23.05 3.51
N LYS A 91 -0.02 -23.34 2.43
CA LYS A 91 -1.22 -22.68 1.90
C LYS A 91 -1.99 -21.89 2.97
N ARG A 92 -2.20 -20.59 2.76
CA ARG A 92 -3.26 -19.84 3.47
C ARG A 92 -4.03 -18.98 2.49
N ASP A 93 -5.10 -19.57 1.98
CA ASP A 93 -6.33 -18.88 1.63
C ASP A 93 -6.80 -18.03 2.82
N GLY A 94 -7.32 -16.84 2.51
CA GLY A 94 -8.12 -15.94 3.36
C GLY A 94 -8.09 -16.12 4.89
N GLY A 95 -7.48 -15.16 5.59
CA GLY A 95 -7.32 -15.13 7.05
C GLY A 95 -5.85 -15.46 7.35
N TYR A 96 -5.05 -14.66 8.03
CA TYR A 96 -5.26 -13.95 9.27
C TYR A 96 -4.26 -12.78 9.30
N LEU A 97 -4.70 -11.58 9.71
CA LEU A 97 -3.86 -10.61 10.42
C LEU A 97 -4.78 -9.46 10.89
N LEU A 98 -5.57 -9.74 11.92
CA LEU A 98 -6.21 -8.70 12.73
C LEU A 98 -5.40 -8.40 14.00
N ASP A 99 -4.39 -9.20 14.34
CA ASP A 99 -3.76 -9.14 15.67
C ASP A 99 -2.49 -8.27 15.76
N LEU A 100 -2.02 -7.68 14.65
CA LEU A 100 -0.78 -6.88 14.64
C LEU A 100 -0.99 -5.36 14.53
N VAL A 101 -2.24 -4.90 14.37
CA VAL A 101 -2.54 -3.45 14.31
C VAL A 101 -3.13 -2.95 15.64
N GLU A 102 -3.22 -3.79 16.67
CA GLU A 102 -3.61 -3.37 18.02
C GLU A 102 -2.46 -2.88 18.90
N TYR A 103 -1.23 -2.80 18.38
CA TYR A 103 -0.11 -2.22 19.13
C TYR A 103 0.19 -0.79 18.65
N HIS A 104 -0.03 0.14 19.59
CA HIS A 104 0.28 1.58 19.59
C HIS A 104 -0.75 2.53 18.94
N PHE A 105 -1.78 2.86 19.74
CA PHE A 105 -2.27 4.23 19.86
C PHE A 105 -1.37 5.05 20.79
#